data_AF-A0AA42ARW1-F1
#
_entry.id   AF-A0AA42ARW1-F1
#
_cell.length_a   1.000
_cell.length_b   1.000
_cell.length_c   1.000
_cell.angle_alpha   90.00
_cell.angle_beta   90.00
_cell.angle_gamma   90.00
#
_symmetry.space_group_name_H-M   'P 1'
#
loop_
_entity.id
_entity.type
_entity.pdbx_description
1 polymer ?
#
loop_
_entity_poly.entity_id
_entity_poly.type
_entity_poly.pdbx_seq_one_letter_code
_entity_poly.pdbx_strand_id
1 'polypeptide(L)'
;MASTLLKTFLDPKKNWLAGLHKRAIANRLNHYGLRYDDLYDPLMDLDIKEALNRLPREVVDARNQRLKRAMDLSMKHEYLSEELQRILCRRCCLSDFFVFYLSEYVLILLWVSNTGILPYFHYLKMKFCLS
;
A
#
# COMPACT_ATOMS: atom_id res chain seq x y z
N MET A 1 -6.31 20.62 -18.40
CA MET A 1 -5.18 20.08 -19.19
C MET A 1 -4.05 19.50 -18.35
N ALA A 2 -3.67 20.09 -17.20
CA ALA A 2 -2.63 19.54 -16.31
C ALA A 2 -2.95 18.13 -15.74
N SER A 3 -4.23 17.83 -15.53
CA SER A 3 -4.69 16.54 -15.00
C SER A 3 -4.40 15.35 -15.93
N THR A 4 -4.34 15.55 -17.25
CA THR A 4 -4.05 14.47 -18.21
C THR A 4 -2.58 14.10 -18.21
N LEU A 5 -1.69 15.09 -18.09
CA LEU A 5 -0.24 14.88 -18.01
C LEU A 5 0.17 14.18 -16.71
N LEU A 6 -0.44 14.59 -15.58
CA LEU A 6 -0.21 13.91 -14.31
C LEU A 6 -0.68 12.45 -14.35
N LYS A 7 -1.88 12.19 -14.90
CA LYS A 7 -2.36 10.81 -15.10
C LYS A 7 -1.37 9.99 -15.93
N THR A 8 -0.84 10.55 -17.02
CA THR A 8 0.15 9.82 -17.84
C THR A 8 1.46 9.49 -17.11
N PHE A 9 1.85 10.32 -16.14
CA PHE A 9 3.05 10.10 -15.34
C PHE A 9 2.85 9.05 -14.24
N LEU A 10 1.65 8.99 -13.67
CA LEU A 10 1.27 8.13 -12.55
C LEU A 10 0.74 6.76 -12.99
N ASP A 11 0.26 6.64 -14.23
CA ASP A 11 -0.26 5.41 -14.79
C ASP A 11 0.86 4.33 -14.87
N PRO A 12 0.76 3.19 -14.15
CA PRO A 12 1.78 2.14 -14.18
C PRO A 12 1.86 1.41 -15.53
N LYS A 13 0.88 1.65 -16.42
CA LYS A 13 0.87 1.15 -17.80
C LYS A 13 1.70 2.02 -18.75
N LYS A 14 1.84 3.31 -18.45
CA LYS A 14 2.54 4.29 -19.31
C LYS A 14 3.93 4.61 -18.79
N ASN A 15 4.12 4.58 -17.47
CA ASN A 15 5.40 4.81 -16.83
C ASN A 15 6.08 3.49 -16.42
N TRP A 16 7.26 3.22 -16.98
CA TRP A 16 8.00 1.99 -16.73
C TRP A 16 8.45 1.85 -15.26
N LEU A 17 8.81 2.96 -14.61
CA LEU A 17 9.26 2.98 -13.21
C LEU A 17 8.13 2.60 -12.26
N ALA A 18 6.94 3.17 -12.49
CA ALA A 18 5.74 2.83 -11.73
C ALA A 18 5.36 1.35 -11.94
N GLY A 19 5.52 0.83 -13.17
CA GLY A 19 5.35 -0.58 -13.47
C GLY A 19 6.35 -1.49 -12.73
N LEU A 20 7.63 -1.12 -12.68
CA LEU A 20 8.66 -1.87 -11.96
C LEU A 20 8.37 -1.89 -10.45
N HIS A 21 8.04 -0.74 -9.87
CA HIS A 21 7.70 -0.61 -8.45
C HIS A 21 6.47 -1.46 -8.09
N LYS A 22 5.41 -1.40 -8.90
CA LYS A 22 4.22 -2.22 -8.72
C LYS A 22 4.54 -3.71 -8.72
N ARG A 23 5.38 -4.18 -9.66
CA ARG A 23 5.82 -5.58 -9.74
C ARG A 23 6.65 -5.99 -8.52
N ALA A 24 7.56 -5.13 -8.08
CA ALA A 24 8.40 -5.40 -6.91
C ALA A 24 7.57 -5.56 -5.63
N ILE A 25 6.57 -4.68 -5.42
CA ILE A 25 5.64 -4.79 -4.28
C ILE A 25 4.78 -6.04 -4.40
N ALA A 26 4.22 -6.31 -5.58
CA ALA A 26 3.39 -7.49 -5.80
C ALA A 26 4.15 -8.79 -5.50
N ASN A 27 5.41 -8.90 -5.95
CA ASN A 27 6.25 -10.06 -5.67
C ASN A 27 6.49 -10.23 -4.16
N ARG A 28 6.83 -9.14 -3.46
CA ARG A 28 7.05 -9.16 -1.99
C ARG A 28 5.79 -9.57 -1.22
N LEU A 29 4.64 -9.04 -1.59
CA LEU A 29 3.36 -9.38 -0.94
C LEU A 29 2.94 -10.83 -1.23
N ASN A 30 3.18 -11.31 -2.45
CA ASN A 30 2.88 -12.68 -2.84
C ASN A 30 3.65 -13.70 -2.00
N HIS A 31 4.92 -13.44 -1.65
CA HIS A 31 5.71 -14.32 -0.80
C HIS A 31 5.07 -14.58 0.58
N TYR A 32 4.37 -13.59 1.14
CA TYR A 32 3.68 -13.69 2.43
C TYR A 32 2.16 -13.95 2.31
N GLY A 33 1.61 -13.92 1.09
CA GLY A 33 0.17 -14.07 0.85
C GLY A 33 -0.67 -12.90 1.36
N LEU A 34 -0.08 -11.70 1.45
CA LEU A 34 -0.74 -10.48 1.91
C LEU A 34 -1.39 -9.71 0.75
N ARG A 35 -2.42 -8.92 1.07
CA ARG A 35 -2.96 -7.89 0.15
C ARG A 35 -2.38 -6.53 0.50
N TYR A 36 -2.44 -5.62 -0.48
CA TYR A 36 -2.02 -4.24 -0.27
C TYR A 36 -2.83 -3.57 0.86
N ASP A 37 -4.14 -3.79 0.90
CA ASP A 37 -5.03 -3.22 1.93
C ASP A 37 -4.69 -3.69 3.35
N ASP A 38 -4.01 -4.82 3.51
CA ASP A 38 -3.69 -5.34 4.83
C ASP A 38 -2.55 -4.55 5.51
N LEU A 39 -1.76 -3.80 4.74
CA LEU A 39 -0.62 -2.99 5.20
C LEU A 39 -1.04 -1.79 6.07
N TYR A 40 -2.31 -1.40 6.02
CA TYR A 40 -2.84 -0.24 6.73
C TYR A 40 -3.07 -0.55 8.22
N ASP A 41 -2.39 0.17 9.11
CA ASP A 41 -2.48 -0.04 10.56
C ASP A 41 -3.65 0.76 11.17
N PRO A 42 -4.64 0.11 11.82
CA PRO A 42 -5.74 0.80 12.48
C PRO A 42 -5.33 1.66 13.69
N LEU A 43 -4.11 1.52 14.21
CA LEU A 43 -3.63 2.33 15.34
C LEU A 43 -3.09 3.69 14.90
N MET A 44 -2.62 3.79 13.65
CA MET A 44 -1.99 5.00 13.14
C MET A 44 -3.01 5.99 12.55
N ASP A 45 -4.08 5.47 11.93
CA ASP A 45 -5.10 6.28 11.25
C ASP A 45 -6.51 5.98 11.78
N LEU A 46 -7.19 7.02 12.28
CA LEU A 46 -8.57 6.93 12.79
C LEU A 46 -9.57 6.47 11.72
N ASP A 47 -9.39 6.92 10.49
CA ASP A 47 -10.27 6.62 9.35
C ASP A 47 -10.24 5.12 8.99
N ILE A 48 -9.07 4.49 9.15
CA ILE A 48 -8.86 3.07 8.85
C ILE A 48 -9.56 2.21 9.92
N LYS A 49 -9.46 2.61 11.19
CA LYS A 49 -10.17 1.97 12.29
C LYS A 49 -11.69 2.05 12.11
N GLU A 50 -12.20 3.21 11.72
CA GLU A 50 -13.62 3.39 11.46
C GLU A 50 -14.08 2.56 10.26
N ALA A 51 -13.32 2.54 9.17
CA ALA A 51 -13.60 1.71 8.00
C ALA A 51 -13.69 0.22 8.38
N LEU A 52 -12.74 -0.29 9.16
CA LEU A 52 -12.75 -1.69 9.62
C LEU A 52 -13.94 -2.03 10.51
N ASN A 53 -14.40 -1.08 11.34
CA ASN A 53 -15.59 -1.27 12.18
C ASN A 53 -16.90 -1.32 11.37
N ARG A 54 -16.94 -0.67 10.20
CA ARG A 54 -18.08 -0.70 9.28
C ARG A 54 -18.14 -1.97 8.43
N LEU A 55 -17.01 -2.65 8.25
CA LEU A 55 -16.93 -3.87 7.45
C LEU A 55 -17.59 -5.08 8.15
N PRO A 56 -18.11 -6.05 7.38
CA PRO A 56 -18.63 -7.29 7.94
C PRO A 56 -17.51 -8.11 8.58
N ARG A 57 -17.85 -8.84 9.65
CA ARG A 57 -16.88 -9.53 10.52
C ARG A 57 -16.06 -10.57 9.76
N GLU A 58 -16.67 -11.26 8.79
CA GLU A 58 -16.03 -12.30 7.99
C GLU A 58 -14.82 -11.77 7.20
N VAL A 59 -14.91 -10.52 6.73
CA VAL A 59 -13.82 -9.89 5.97
C VAL A 59 -12.67 -9.50 6.90
N VAL A 60 -13.00 -9.00 8.09
CA VAL A 60 -12.01 -8.63 9.11
C VAL A 60 -11.29 -9.88 9.63
N ASP A 61 -12.01 -10.97 9.87
CA ASP A 61 -11.42 -12.24 10.31
C ASP A 61 -10.51 -12.83 9.23
N ALA A 62 -10.92 -12.79 7.95
CA ALA A 62 -10.09 -13.22 6.83
C ALA A 62 -8.81 -12.35 6.68
N ARG A 63 -8.87 -11.05 6.98
CA ARG A 63 -7.69 -10.18 7.08
C ARG A 63 -6.78 -10.61 8.24
N ASN A 64 -7.33 -10.81 9.42
CA ASN A 64 -6.57 -11.19 10.60
C ASN A 64 -5.88 -12.55 10.43
N GLN A 65 -6.53 -13.51 9.76
CA GLN A 65 -5.92 -14.79 9.41
C GLN A 65 -4.71 -14.64 8.48
N ARG A 66 -4.78 -13.75 7.49
CA ARG A 66 -3.67 -13.46 6.57
C ARG A 66 -2.49 -12.82 7.31
N LEU A 67 -2.77 -11.84 8.16
CA LEU A 67 -1.73 -11.19 8.98
C LEU A 67 -1.05 -12.18 9.93
N LYS A 68 -1.81 -13.04 10.63
CA LYS A 68 -1.24 -14.08 11.50
C LYS A 68 -0.32 -15.03 10.75
N ARG A 69 -0.71 -15.46 9.55
CA ARG A 69 0.12 -16.31 8.69
C ARG A 69 1.40 -15.61 8.26
N ALA A 70 1.30 -14.35 7.83
CA ALA A 70 2.47 -13.59 7.40
C ALA A 70 3.46 -13.37 8.56
N MET A 71 2.96 -13.13 9.77
CA MET A 71 3.80 -13.04 10.97
C MET A 71 4.50 -14.37 11.26
N ASP A 72 3.79 -15.50 11.19
CA ASP A 72 4.38 -16.83 11.39
C ASP A 72 5.49 -17.13 10.37
N LEU A 73 5.24 -16.86 9.08
CA LEU A 73 6.23 -17.01 8.01
C LEU A 73 7.44 -16.09 8.21
N SER A 74 7.21 -14.84 8.60
CA SER A 74 8.27 -13.87 8.87
C SER A 74 9.13 -14.30 10.05
N MET A 75 8.55 -14.90 11.10
CA MET A 75 9.30 -15.41 12.25
C MET A 75 10.15 -16.62 11.89
N LYS A 76 9.69 -17.45 10.95
CA LYS A 76 10.41 -18.64 10.45
C LYS A 76 11.45 -18.31 9.37
N HIS A 77 11.43 -17.09 8.83
CA HIS A 77 12.20 -16.71 7.65
C HIS A 77 11.93 -17.61 6.43
N GLU A 78 10.69 -18.10 6.31
CA GLU A 78 10.24 -18.96 5.22
C GLU A 78 9.19 -18.24 4.36
N TYR A 79 9.08 -18.65 3.10
CA TYR A 79 8.08 -18.13 2.17
C TYR A 79 6.97 -19.14 1.92
N LEU A 80 5.81 -18.65 1.49
CA LEU A 80 4.70 -19.50 1.10
C LEU A 80 5.09 -20.37 -0.12
N SER A 81 4.61 -21.60 -0.21
CA SER A 81 4.88 -22.47 -1.37
C SER A 81 4.38 -21.85 -2.68
N GLU A 82 5.09 -22.10 -3.78
CA GLU A 82 4.78 -21.48 -5.08
C GLU A 82 3.37 -21.79 -5.58
N GLU A 83 2.87 -22.99 -5.31
CA GLU A 83 1.51 -23.39 -5.69
C GLU A 83 0.45 -22.51 -5.03
N LEU A 84 0.58 -22.26 -3.72
CA LEU A 84 -0.32 -21.39 -2.98
C LEU A 84 -0.18 -19.94 -3.45
N GLN A 85 1.03 -19.48 -3.77
CA GLN A 85 1.25 -18.14 -4.33
C GLN A 85 0.50 -17.96 -5.66
N ARG A 86 0.49 -18.95 -6.55
CA ARG A 86 -0.25 -18.89 -7.83
C ARG A 86 -1.77 -18.81 -7.62
N ILE A 87 -2.31 -19.50 -6.61
CA ILE A 87 -3.74 -19.47 -6.27
C ILE A 87 -4.14 -18.08 -5.72
N LEU A 88 -3.33 -17.50 -4.83
CA LEU A 88 -3.57 -16.18 -4.24
C LEU A 88 -3.40 -15.04 -5.27
N CYS A 89 -2.45 -15.17 -6.21
CA CYS A 89 -2.16 -14.17 -7.23
C CYS A 89 -3.38 -13.86 -8.13
N ARG A 90 -4.24 -14.85 -8.45
CA ARG A 90 -5.44 -14.62 -9.29
C ARG A 90 -6.46 -13.67 -8.67
N ARG A 91 -6.47 -13.49 -7.34
CA ARG A 91 -7.41 -12.60 -6.64
C ARG A 91 -6.76 -11.29 -6.14
N CYS A 92 -5.43 -11.24 -5.97
CA CYS A 92 -4.71 -10.12 -5.35
C CYS A 92 -4.33 -8.97 -6.29
N CYS A 93 -4.34 -9.13 -7.61
CA CYS A 93 -3.89 -8.07 -8.54
C CYS A 93 -4.97 -7.01 -8.87
N LEU A 94 -6.16 -7.11 -8.30
CA LEU A 94 -7.32 -6.26 -8.59
C LEU A 94 -7.64 -5.31 -7.42
N SER A 95 -6.61 -4.68 -6.87
CA SER A 95 -6.77 -3.46 -6.06
C SER A 95 -6.20 -2.29 -6.87
N ASP A 96 -7.06 -1.70 -7.70
CA ASP A 96 -6.87 -0.41 -8.36
C ASP A 96 -6.98 0.73 -7.32
N PHE A 97 -6.06 0.78 -6.35
CA PHE A 97 -6.03 1.84 -5.33
C PHE A 97 -4.81 2.77 -5.45
N PHE A 98 -4.03 2.64 -6.52
CA PHE A 98 -2.82 3.47 -6.74
C PHE A 98 -3.11 4.85 -7.36
N VAL A 99 -4.37 5.20 -7.63
CA VAL A 99 -4.73 6.47 -8.29
C VAL A 99 -4.86 7.65 -7.30
N PHE A 100 -5.03 7.40 -6.00
CA PHE A 100 -5.30 8.49 -5.05
C PHE A 100 -4.06 9.09 -4.36
N TYR A 101 -3.03 8.29 -4.07
CA TYR A 101 -1.91 8.73 -3.22
C TYR A 101 -0.94 9.75 -3.83
N LEU A 102 -1.03 10.09 -5.13
CA LEU A 102 -0.23 11.16 -5.74
C LEU A 102 -1.03 12.44 -6.07
N SER A 103 -2.34 12.48 -5.77
CA SER A 103 -3.12 13.72 -5.83
C SER A 103 -2.81 14.66 -4.66
N GLU A 104 -2.56 14.11 -3.48
CA GLU A 104 -2.35 14.91 -2.26
C GLU A 104 -0.96 15.55 -2.19
N TYR A 105 0.08 14.90 -2.75
CA TYR A 105 1.44 15.47 -2.80
C TYR A 105 1.54 16.73 -3.67
N VAL A 106 0.72 16.86 -4.71
CA VAL A 106 0.68 18.07 -5.54
C VAL A 106 -0.02 19.22 -4.81
N LEU A 107 -1.03 18.92 -4.00
CA LEU A 107 -1.73 19.92 -3.19
C LEU A 107 -0.85 20.47 -2.06
N ILE A 108 -0.06 19.60 -1.41
CA ILE A 108 0.93 20.00 -0.40
C ILE A 108 2.04 20.87 -1.01
N LEU A 109 2.58 20.50 -2.18
CA LEU A 109 3.60 21.30 -2.88
C LEU A 109 3.08 22.67 -3.37
N LEU A 110 1.81 22.75 -3.80
CA LEU A 110 1.15 24.01 -4.15
C LEU A 110 0.80 24.87 -2.93
N TRP A 111 0.47 24.25 -1.79
CA TRP A 111 0.17 24.97 -0.54
C TRP A 111 1.43 25.55 0.13
N VAL A 112 2.56 24.83 0.06
CA VAL A 112 3.87 25.30 0.57
C VAL A 112 4.37 26.57 -0.15
N SER A 113 3.86 26.86 -1.34
CA SER A 113 4.21 28.08 -2.08
C SER A 113 3.40 29.32 -1.68
N ASN A 114 2.33 29.18 -0.88
CA ASN A 114 1.38 30.28 -0.64
C ASN A 114 1.13 30.65 0.84
N THR A 115 1.60 29.86 1.80
CA THR A 115 1.46 30.19 3.23
C THR A 115 2.71 29.83 4.01
N GLY A 116 3.50 30.84 4.37
CA GLY A 116 4.74 30.72 5.13
C GLY A 116 4.52 30.40 6.62
N ILE A 117 3.95 29.24 6.95
CA ILE A 117 3.89 28.72 8.33
C ILE A 117 4.11 27.19 8.31
N LEU A 118 5.23 26.76 8.91
CA LEU A 118 5.50 25.37 9.35
C LEU A 118 4.68 25.10 10.63
N PRO A 119 4.09 23.90 10.83
CA PRO A 119 4.88 22.73 11.26
C PRO A 119 4.35 21.37 10.74
N TYR A 120 4.98 20.28 11.21
CA TYR A 120 4.69 18.84 10.95
C TYR A 120 5.50 18.15 9.84
N PHE A 121 6.74 18.60 9.60
CA PHE A 121 7.76 17.78 8.94
C PHE A 121 8.57 16.98 9.98
N HIS A 122 7.91 16.08 10.72
CA HIS A 122 8.62 15.14 11.60
C HIS A 122 7.95 13.76 11.68
N TYR A 123 7.52 13.19 10.55
CA TYR A 123 7.11 11.78 10.48
C TYR A 123 7.50 11.06 9.18
N LEU A 124 8.42 11.62 8.38
CA LEU A 124 8.97 10.94 7.19
C LEU A 124 10.48 10.72 7.27
N LYS A 125 10.96 10.35 8.46
CA LYS A 125 12.35 9.93 8.67
C LYS A 125 12.41 8.69 9.54
N MET A 126 11.67 7.64 9.17
CA MET A 126 11.89 6.31 9.74
C MET A 126 11.74 5.23 8.67
N LYS A 127 12.86 4.52 8.44
CA LYS A 127 13.00 3.23 7.76
C LYS A 127 12.94 3.21 6.22
N PHE A 128 13.78 4.02 5.60
CA PHE A 128 14.44 3.68 4.33
C PHE A 128 15.94 3.47 4.57
N CYS A 129 16.28 2.67 5.59
CA CYS A 129 17.63 2.17 5.85
C CYS A 129 17.54 1.06 6.92
N LEU A 130 17.34 -0.17 6.49
CA LEU A 130 17.73 -1.38 7.22
C LEU A 130 18.07 -2.40 6.13
N SER A 131 19.28 -2.20 5.62
CA SER A 131 20.15 -3.27 5.17
C SER A 131 20.86 -3.88 6.39
#